data_AF-A0A2V2PX96-F1
#
_entry.id   AF-A0A2V2PX96-F1
#
_cell.length_a   1.000
_cell.length_b   1.000
_cell.length_c   1.000
_cell.angle_alpha   90.00
_cell.angle_beta   90.00
_cell.angle_gamma   90.00
#
_symmetry.space_group_name_H-M   'P 1'
#
loop_
_entity.id
_entity.type
_entity.pdbx_description
1 polymer ?
#
loop_
_entity_poly.entity_id
_entity_poly.type
_entity_poly.pdbx_seq_one_letter_code
_entity_poly.pdbx_strand_id
1 'polypeptide(L)'
;LWLAALNPEWKFALRGSAAGAPTPDTGDPEAVRRLWEEGLFAERVALLDAVRAQDPAAALALLTTTWSTERAEDRLMFLDALRAGLGAGDEEFLEQALTDRSRNVRATAAELLSALPSSAFAGRMAARAASCVHPDRTGAGLSIAVEAPHECDAGMQ
;
A
#
# COMPACT_ATOMS: atom_id res chain seq x y z
N LEU A 1 -3.69 18.07 17.06
CA LEU A 1 -2.98 18.56 15.84
C LEU A 1 -1.52 19.00 16.07
N TRP A 2 -0.93 18.88 17.27
CA TRP A 2 0.46 19.31 17.52
C TRP A 2 1.53 18.31 17.00
N LEU A 3 1.25 17.01 17.03
CA LEU A 3 2.20 15.97 16.60
C LEU A 3 2.40 15.87 15.08
N ALA A 4 1.39 16.19 14.27
CA ALA A 4 1.48 16.14 12.80
C ALA A 4 2.37 17.25 12.21
N ALA A 5 2.64 18.33 12.95
CA ALA A 5 3.52 19.40 12.51
C ALA A 5 5.02 19.02 12.58
N LEU A 6 5.38 17.96 13.31
CA LEU A 6 6.76 17.50 13.46
C LEU A 6 7.16 16.36 12.51
N ASN A 7 6.22 15.80 11.73
CA ASN A 7 6.50 14.68 10.82
C ASN A 7 5.99 14.97 9.39
N PRO A 8 6.88 15.16 8.39
CA PRO A 8 6.49 15.53 7.02
C PRO A 8 5.58 14.52 6.33
N GLU A 9 5.69 13.25 6.70
CA GLU A 9 4.87 12.13 6.23
C GLU A 9 3.40 12.23 6.69
N TRP A 10 3.10 13.05 7.71
CA TRP A 10 1.77 13.15 8.33
C TRP A 10 0.94 14.35 7.84
N LYS A 11 1.28 14.92 6.68
CA LYS A 11 0.53 16.03 6.06
C LYS A 11 -0.94 15.72 5.80
N PHE A 12 -1.33 14.45 5.73
CA PHE A 12 -2.72 14.02 5.62
C PHE A 12 -3.57 14.37 6.86
N ALA A 13 -2.99 14.30 8.07
CA ALA A 13 -3.66 14.62 9.32
C ALA A 13 -4.05 16.11 9.44
N LEU A 14 -3.51 16.97 8.56
CA LEU A 14 -3.79 18.40 8.50
C LEU A 14 -4.85 18.79 7.45
N ARG A 15 -5.15 17.95 6.45
CA ARG A 15 -6.06 18.31 5.33
C ARG A 15 -7.55 18.02 5.59
N GLY A 16 -7.87 17.28 6.65
CA GLY A 16 -9.25 17.03 7.05
C GLY A 16 -9.30 16.78 8.54
N SER A 17 -9.61 17.81 9.33
CA SER A 17 -10.06 17.57 10.69
C SER A 17 -11.46 16.94 10.62
N ALA A 18 -11.51 15.61 10.41
CA ALA A 18 -12.69 14.78 10.58
C ALA A 18 -12.99 14.49 12.07
N ALA A 19 -12.42 15.28 13.00
CA ALA A 19 -12.75 15.21 14.41
C ALA A 19 -14.23 15.59 14.60
N GLY A 20 -15.10 14.57 14.57
CA GLY A 20 -16.55 14.71 14.71
C GLY A 20 -17.38 14.45 13.45
N ALA A 21 -16.78 14.02 12.33
CA ALA A 21 -17.58 13.56 11.19
C ALA A 21 -18.28 12.23 11.56
N PRO A 22 -19.59 12.07 11.29
CA PRO A 22 -20.28 10.82 11.54
C PRO A 22 -19.56 9.70 10.78
N THR A 23 -19.23 8.61 11.48
CA THR A 23 -18.74 7.41 10.82
C THR A 23 -19.90 6.87 9.97
N PRO A 24 -19.72 6.67 8.66
CA PRO A 24 -20.79 6.19 7.80
C PRO A 24 -21.27 4.80 8.25
N ASP A 25 -22.57 4.54 8.11
CA ASP A 25 -23.10 3.19 8.27
C ASP A 25 -22.61 2.35 7.08
N THR A 26 -21.59 1.54 7.33
CA THR A 26 -21.00 0.63 6.34
C THR A 26 -21.93 -0.52 5.96
N GLY A 27 -23.04 -0.72 6.69
CA GLY A 27 -24.09 -1.67 6.36
C GLY A 27 -25.09 -1.14 5.32
N ASP A 28 -25.05 0.15 4.96
CA ASP A 28 -25.90 0.76 3.92
C ASP A 28 -25.08 1.03 2.63
N PRO A 29 -25.24 0.19 1.57
CA PRO A 29 -24.51 0.36 0.32
C PRO A 29 -24.77 1.68 -0.40
N GLU A 30 -25.96 2.30 -0.24
CA GLU A 30 -26.25 3.61 -0.83
C GLU A 30 -25.50 4.72 -0.10
N ALA A 31 -25.43 4.66 1.24
CA ALA A 31 -24.68 5.61 2.03
C ALA A 31 -23.17 5.51 1.75
N VAL A 32 -22.62 4.29 1.66
CA VAL A 32 -21.22 4.04 1.29
C VAL A 32 -20.92 4.66 -0.08
N ARG A 33 -21.74 4.37 -1.10
CA ARG A 33 -21.52 4.91 -2.45
C ARG A 33 -21.61 6.44 -2.47
N ARG A 34 -22.64 7.03 -1.85
CA ARG A 34 -22.80 8.49 -1.82
C ARG A 34 -21.60 9.17 -1.18
N LEU A 35 -21.14 8.67 -0.02
CA LEU A 35 -19.97 9.25 0.64
C LEU A 35 -18.68 9.03 -0.16
N TRP A 36 -18.54 7.90 -0.87
CA TRP A 36 -17.38 7.67 -1.72
C TRP A 36 -17.32 8.62 -2.92
N GLU A 37 -18.46 8.91 -3.54
CA GLU A 37 -18.55 9.74 -4.75
C GLU A 37 -18.54 11.25 -4.44
N GLU A 38 -19.24 11.67 -3.38
CA GLU A 38 -19.49 13.07 -3.05
C GLU A 38 -18.65 13.58 -1.87
N GLY A 39 -18.09 12.66 -1.07
CA GLY A 39 -17.38 12.99 0.16
C GLY A 39 -16.04 13.67 -0.08
N LEU A 40 -15.62 14.43 0.92
CA LEU A 40 -14.27 14.97 0.99
C LEU A 40 -13.26 13.83 1.05
N PHE A 41 -12.04 14.10 0.58
CA PHE A 41 -10.97 13.12 0.57
C PHE A 41 -10.74 12.44 1.93
N ALA A 42 -10.76 13.21 3.03
CA ALA A 42 -10.59 12.66 4.38
C ALA A 42 -11.76 11.75 4.81
N GLU A 43 -12.98 12.06 4.37
CA GLU A 43 -14.16 11.23 4.61
C GLU A 43 -14.08 9.93 3.81
N ARG A 44 -13.58 9.98 2.57
CA ARG A 44 -13.34 8.80 1.73
C ARG A 44 -12.29 7.87 2.33
N VAL A 45 -11.20 8.40 2.88
CA VAL A 45 -10.18 7.59 3.58
C VAL A 45 -10.80 6.94 4.82
N ALA A 46 -11.52 7.69 5.65
CA ALA A 46 -12.18 7.14 6.84
C ALA A 46 -13.24 6.07 6.49
N LEU A 47 -13.98 6.29 5.39
CA LEU A 47 -14.92 5.30 4.85
C LEU A 47 -14.17 4.04 4.41
N LEU A 48 -13.08 4.18 3.66
CA LEU A 48 -12.29 3.04 3.18
C LEU A 48 -11.74 2.21 4.35
N ASP A 49 -11.20 2.86 5.38
CA ASP A 49 -10.75 2.21 6.61
C ASP A 49 -11.89 1.46 7.31
N ALA A 50 -13.07 2.08 7.43
CA ALA A 50 -14.24 1.50 8.08
C ALA A 50 -14.80 0.29 7.32
N VAL A 51 -14.92 0.38 5.99
CA VAL A 51 -15.35 -0.73 5.12
C VAL A 51 -14.32 -1.85 5.20
N ARG A 52 -13.02 -1.54 5.12
CA ARG A 52 -11.94 -2.53 5.12
C ARG A 52 -11.85 -3.32 6.41
N ALA A 53 -12.13 -2.69 7.55
CA ALA A 53 -12.19 -3.36 8.85
C ALA A 53 -13.28 -4.46 8.92
N GLN A 54 -14.31 -4.38 8.07
CA GLN A 54 -15.43 -5.34 8.03
C GLN A 54 -15.31 -6.31 6.86
N ASP A 55 -15.03 -5.79 5.67
CA ASP A 55 -14.89 -6.54 4.44
C ASP A 55 -13.75 -5.95 3.59
N PRO A 56 -12.53 -6.54 3.67
CA PRO A 56 -11.39 -6.10 2.89
C PRO A 56 -11.63 -6.14 1.37
N ALA A 57 -12.42 -7.12 0.88
CA ALA A 57 -12.70 -7.25 -0.54
C ALA A 57 -13.65 -6.16 -1.03
N ALA A 58 -14.66 -5.80 -0.24
CA ALA A 58 -15.55 -4.68 -0.56
C ALA A 58 -14.81 -3.34 -0.58
N ALA A 59 -13.88 -3.12 0.36
CA ALA A 59 -13.04 -1.92 0.37
C ALA A 59 -12.14 -1.85 -0.88
N LEU A 60 -11.52 -2.96 -1.27
CA LEU A 60 -10.69 -3.01 -2.47
C LEU A 60 -11.50 -2.77 -3.75
N ALA A 61 -12.71 -3.35 -3.82
CA ALA A 61 -13.64 -3.12 -4.91
C ALA A 61 -14.01 -1.64 -5.01
N LEU A 62 -14.32 -0.99 -3.87
CA LEU A 62 -14.61 0.44 -3.80
C LEU A 62 -13.42 1.29 -4.29
N LEU A 63 -12.21 1.04 -3.78
CA LEU A 63 -11.00 1.75 -4.19
C LEU A 63 -10.72 1.63 -5.69
N THR A 64 -10.91 0.44 -6.25
CA THR A 64 -10.66 0.15 -7.66
C THR A 64 -11.52 1.02 -8.59
N THR A 65 -12.73 1.40 -8.17
CA THR A 65 -13.67 2.19 -9.00
C THR A 65 -13.12 3.56 -9.41
N THR A 66 -12.32 4.21 -8.55
CA THR A 66 -11.84 5.58 -8.81
C THR A 66 -10.33 5.65 -9.02
N TRP A 67 -9.59 4.56 -8.79
CA TRP A 67 -8.13 4.52 -8.76
C TRP A 67 -7.44 5.25 -9.93
N SER A 68 -7.92 5.02 -11.16
CA SER A 68 -7.34 5.60 -12.39
C SER A 68 -7.49 7.13 -12.47
N THR A 69 -8.52 7.68 -11.82
CA THR A 69 -8.83 9.12 -11.80
C THR A 69 -8.18 9.85 -10.63
N GLU A 70 -7.77 9.13 -9.59
CA GLU A 70 -7.16 9.73 -8.40
C GLU A 70 -5.81 10.39 -8.71
N ARG A 71 -5.49 11.45 -7.98
CA ARG A 71 -4.16 12.07 -8.03
C ARG A 71 -3.15 11.15 -7.34
N ALA A 72 -1.86 11.33 -7.64
CA ALA A 72 -0.81 10.49 -7.08
C ALA A 72 -0.73 10.56 -5.54
N GLU A 73 -0.96 11.74 -4.96
CA GLU A 73 -1.00 11.91 -3.50
C GLU A 73 -2.17 11.13 -2.87
N ASP A 74 -3.34 11.20 -3.49
CA ASP A 74 -4.56 10.55 -3.00
C ASP A 74 -4.44 9.03 -3.12
N ARG A 75 -3.88 8.53 -4.24
CA ARG A 75 -3.53 7.11 -4.43
C ARG A 75 -2.61 6.57 -3.34
N LEU A 76 -1.58 7.34 -2.97
CA LEU A 76 -0.63 6.94 -1.95
C LEU A 76 -1.31 6.74 -0.60
N MET A 77 -2.20 7.65 -0.23
CA MET A 77 -2.99 7.58 1.00
C MET A 77 -3.98 6.41 0.99
N PHE A 78 -4.65 6.14 -0.14
CA PHE A 78 -5.53 4.98 -0.25
C PHE A 78 -4.77 3.65 -0.21
N LEU A 79 -3.55 3.58 -0.77
CA LEU A 79 -2.69 2.41 -0.62
C LEU A 79 -2.29 2.19 0.85
N ASP A 80 -2.02 3.26 1.60
CA ASP A 80 -1.65 3.14 3.01
C ASP A 80 -2.77 2.50 3.85
N ALA A 81 -4.04 2.80 3.51
CA ALA A 81 -5.21 2.16 4.12
C ALA A 81 -5.23 0.63 3.94
N LEU A 82 -4.62 0.11 2.86
CA LEU A 82 -4.57 -1.35 2.62
C LEU A 82 -3.70 -2.10 3.64
N ARG A 83 -2.84 -1.42 4.40
CA ARG A 83 -2.01 -2.06 5.44
C ARG A 83 -2.85 -2.78 6.49
N ALA A 84 -3.98 -2.20 6.88
CA ALA A 84 -4.88 -2.82 7.83
C ALA A 84 -5.60 -4.00 7.15
N GLY A 85 -5.39 -5.22 7.64
CA GLY A 85 -6.02 -6.41 7.02
C GLY A 85 -5.45 -6.79 5.65
N LEU A 86 -4.21 -6.36 5.34
CA LEU A 86 -3.49 -6.76 4.13
C LEU A 86 -3.51 -8.29 3.95
N GLY A 87 -3.94 -8.74 2.77
CA GLY A 87 -4.06 -10.17 2.48
C GLY A 87 -3.92 -10.49 0.99
N ALA A 88 -3.97 -11.78 0.67
CA ALA A 88 -3.78 -12.28 -0.70
C ALA A 88 -4.76 -11.69 -1.72
N GLY A 89 -5.96 -11.28 -1.28
CA GLY A 89 -6.94 -10.61 -2.14
C GLY A 89 -6.48 -9.25 -2.68
N ASP A 90 -5.50 -8.61 -2.05
CA ASP A 90 -4.95 -7.33 -2.48
C ASP A 90 -3.87 -7.47 -3.56
N GLU A 91 -3.34 -8.68 -3.79
CA GLU A 91 -2.15 -8.91 -4.62
C GLU A 91 -2.32 -8.43 -6.06
N GLU A 92 -3.44 -8.77 -6.70
CA GLU A 92 -3.69 -8.39 -8.10
C GLU A 92 -3.74 -6.86 -8.27
N PHE A 93 -4.40 -6.17 -7.34
CA PHE A 93 -4.46 -4.71 -7.34
C PHE A 93 -3.08 -4.08 -7.10
N LEU A 94 -2.29 -4.63 -6.18
CA LEU A 94 -0.95 -4.11 -5.89
C LEU A 94 0.04 -4.36 -7.05
N GLU A 95 -0.05 -5.50 -7.74
CA GLU A 95 0.73 -5.75 -8.97
C GLU A 95 0.35 -4.74 -10.07
N GLN A 96 -0.93 -4.34 -10.19
CA GLN A 96 -1.31 -3.25 -11.08
C GLN A 96 -0.71 -1.91 -10.62
N ALA A 97 -0.71 -1.62 -9.32
CA ALA A 97 -0.13 -0.41 -8.75
C ALA A 97 1.41 -0.32 -8.91
N LEU A 98 2.12 -1.42 -9.14
CA LEU A 98 3.53 -1.40 -9.55
C LEU A 98 3.75 -0.72 -10.91
N THR A 99 2.73 -0.59 -11.74
CA THR A 99 2.83 0.10 -13.04
C THR A 99 2.48 1.59 -12.95
N ASP A 100 2.22 2.10 -11.74
CA ASP A 100 1.82 3.49 -11.54
C ASP A 100 2.89 4.47 -12.01
N ARG A 101 2.47 5.59 -12.62
CA ARG A 101 3.37 6.67 -13.05
C ARG A 101 4.17 7.29 -11.89
N SER A 102 3.60 7.31 -10.68
CA SER A 102 4.23 7.89 -9.48
C SER A 102 5.19 6.90 -8.85
N ARG A 103 6.46 7.30 -8.68
CA ARG A 103 7.48 6.50 -8.00
C ARG A 103 7.07 6.13 -6.57
N ASN A 104 6.44 7.05 -5.83
CA ASN A 104 6.05 6.79 -4.45
C ASN A 104 4.92 5.75 -4.38
N VAL A 105 3.97 5.80 -5.32
CA VAL A 105 2.89 4.81 -5.40
C VAL A 105 3.46 3.43 -5.71
N ARG A 106 4.38 3.31 -6.68
CA ARG A 106 5.07 2.05 -6.98
C ARG A 106 5.85 1.51 -5.78
N ALA A 107 6.58 2.39 -5.08
CA ALA A 107 7.36 2.00 -3.92
C ALA A 107 6.49 1.45 -2.78
N THR A 108 5.38 2.12 -2.48
CA THR A 108 4.42 1.63 -1.47
C THR A 108 3.74 0.34 -1.91
N ALA A 109 3.38 0.19 -3.19
CA ALA A 109 2.84 -1.07 -3.70
C ALA A 109 3.85 -2.24 -3.55
N ALA A 110 5.12 -2.02 -3.89
CA ALA A 110 6.19 -3.00 -3.72
C ALA A 110 6.40 -3.37 -2.24
N GLU A 111 6.31 -2.40 -1.33
CA GLU A 111 6.41 -2.64 0.11
C GLU A 111 5.27 -3.53 0.61
N LEU A 112 4.03 -3.23 0.22
CA LEU A 112 2.86 -4.04 0.58
C LEU A 112 2.94 -5.44 -0.02
N LEU A 113 3.34 -5.58 -1.28
CA LEU A 113 3.58 -6.89 -1.90
C LEU A 113 4.68 -7.70 -1.20
N SER A 114 5.73 -7.04 -0.73
CA SER A 114 6.80 -7.68 0.04
C SER A 114 6.32 -8.18 1.40
N ALA A 115 5.30 -7.53 1.99
CA ALA A 115 4.68 -7.95 3.24
C ALA A 115 3.71 -9.13 3.08
N LEU A 116 3.34 -9.50 1.85
CA LEU A 116 2.56 -10.70 1.52
C LEU A 116 3.51 -11.90 1.31
N PRO A 117 3.63 -12.85 2.26
CA PRO A 117 4.68 -13.88 2.21
C PRO A 117 4.57 -14.83 1.02
N SER A 118 3.36 -14.98 0.47
CA SER A 118 3.08 -15.87 -0.67
C SER A 118 2.88 -15.12 -1.99
N SER A 119 3.14 -13.81 -2.04
CA SER A 119 2.98 -13.07 -3.28
C SER A 119 4.03 -13.49 -4.31
N ALA A 120 3.64 -13.48 -5.59
CA ALA A 120 4.56 -13.72 -6.69
C ALA A 120 5.71 -12.72 -6.67
N PHE A 121 5.43 -11.46 -6.31
CA PHE A 121 6.44 -10.42 -6.13
C PHE A 121 7.49 -10.79 -5.07
N ALA A 122 7.06 -11.18 -3.87
CA ALA A 122 7.96 -11.59 -2.79
C ALA A 122 8.81 -12.80 -3.21
N GLY A 123 8.23 -13.76 -3.93
CA GLY A 123 8.96 -14.90 -4.49
C GLY A 123 10.05 -14.47 -5.48
N ARG A 124 9.73 -13.56 -6.42
CA ARG A 124 10.72 -13.00 -7.36
C ARG A 124 11.84 -12.25 -6.62
N MET A 125 11.51 -11.46 -5.60
CA MET A 125 12.51 -10.72 -4.82
C MET A 125 13.39 -11.63 -3.97
N ALA A 126 12.83 -12.68 -3.37
CA ALA A 126 13.59 -13.67 -2.60
C ALA A 126 14.59 -14.42 -3.49
N ALA A 127 14.18 -14.82 -4.70
CA ALA A 127 15.07 -15.45 -5.66
C ALA A 127 16.25 -14.56 -6.07
N ARG A 128 16.01 -13.26 -6.27
CA ARG A 128 17.06 -12.27 -6.55
C ARG A 128 18.00 -12.04 -5.37
N ALA A 129 17.44 -11.93 -4.16
CA ALA A 129 18.26 -11.78 -2.96
C ALA A 129 19.17 -13.00 -2.76
N ALA A 130 18.66 -14.21 -3.00
CA ALA A 130 19.42 -15.45 -2.84
C ALA A 130 20.59 -15.59 -3.84
N SER A 131 20.57 -14.92 -5.00
CA SER A 131 21.72 -14.90 -5.91
C SER A 131 22.82 -13.95 -5.45
N CYS A 132 22.49 -12.97 -4.61
CA CYS A 132 23.41 -11.93 -4.15
C CYS A 132 23.96 -12.22 -2.74
N VAL A 133 23.16 -12.89 -1.90
CA VAL A 133 23.45 -13.13 -0.48
C VAL A 133 23.67 -14.62 -0.25
N HIS A 134 24.88 -14.99 0.15
CA HIS A 134 25.24 -16.38 0.39
C HIS A 134 26.10 -16.55 1.65
N PRO A 135 26.06 -17.72 2.31
CA PRO A 135 26.99 -18.02 3.38
C PRO A 135 28.42 -17.94 2.86
N ASP A 136 29.25 -17.16 3.52
CA ASP A 136 30.67 -17.09 3.22
C ASP A 136 31.34 -18.38 3.73
N ARG A 137 31.88 -19.16 2.79
CA ARG A 137 32.55 -20.43 3.07
C ARG A 137 34.07 -20.29 3.11
N THR A 138 34.59 -19.07 2.98
CA THR A 138 36.03 -18.81 2.87
C THR A 138 36.68 -18.49 4.22
N GLY A 139 35.90 -18.08 5.23
CA GLY A 139 36.34 -17.78 6.59
C GLY A 139 36.19 -18.95 7.58
N ALA A 140 36.85 -18.83 8.74
CA ALA A 140 36.75 -19.79 9.84
C ALA A 140 35.49 -19.63 10.72
N GLY A 141 34.63 -18.65 10.41
CA GLY A 141 33.43 -18.30 11.19
C GLY A 141 32.17 -18.21 10.34
N LEU A 142 31.01 -18.05 10.99
CA LEU A 142 29.72 -17.84 10.32
C LEU A 142 29.63 -16.40 9.81
N SER A 143 29.98 -16.18 8.54
CA SER A 143 29.80 -14.91 7.83
C SER A 143 28.83 -15.05 6.66
N ILE A 144 28.24 -13.93 6.25
CA ILE A 144 27.43 -13.80 5.03
C ILE A 144 28.21 -12.94 4.05
N ALA A 145 28.42 -13.45 2.83
CA ALA A 145 28.95 -12.68 1.71
C ALA A 145 27.79 -12.08 0.91
N VAL A 146 27.98 -10.84 0.47
CA VAL A 146 27.04 -10.11 -0.39
C VAL A 146 27.78 -9.66 -1.63
N GLU A 147 27.35 -10.14 -2.78
CA GLU A 147 27.85 -9.71 -4.08
C GLU A 147 26.76 -8.94 -4.82
N ALA A 148 27.14 -7.83 -5.45
CA ALA A 148 26.18 -7.04 -6.21
C ALA A 148 25.69 -7.86 -7.43
N PRO A 149 24.39 -7.78 -7.76
CA PRO A 149 23.88 -8.44 -8.96
C PRO A 149 24.62 -7.94 -10.20
N HIS A 150 24.94 -8.86 -11.10
CA HIS A 150 25.71 -8.55 -12.31
C HIS A 150 24.94 -7.68 -13.33
N GLU A 151 23.61 -7.63 -13.23
CA GLU A 151 22.73 -6.81 -14.07
C GLU A 151 21.58 -6.19 -13.24
N CYS A 152 21.15 -4.98 -13.62
CA CYS A 152 19.89 -4.38 -13.16
C CYS A 152 18.82 -4.58 -14.23
N ASP A 153 17.89 -5.50 -14.00
CA ASP A 153 16.79 -5.77 -14.94
C ASP A 153 15.62 -4.77 -14.77
N ALA A 154 14.75 -4.69 -15.79
CA ALA A 154 13.60 -3.78 -15.78
C ALA A 154 12.57 -4.11 -14.68
N GLY A 155 12.57 -5.33 -14.15
CA GLY A 155 11.74 -5.71 -13.01
C GLY A 155 12.31 -5.27 -11.66
N MET A 156 13.46 -4.59 -11.61
CA MET A 156 14.00 -3.92 -10.42
C MET A 156 13.57 -2.43 -10.31
N GLN A 157 12.86 -1.88 -11.31
CA GLN A 157 12.39 -0.47 -11.34
C GLN A 157 10.91 -0.31 -11.04
#